data_AF-A0A2V9IMV3-F1
#
_entry.id   AF-A0A2V9IMV3-F1
#
_cell.length_a   1.000
_cell.length_b   1.000
_cell.length_c   1.000
_cell.angle_alpha   90.00
_cell.angle_beta   90.00
_cell.angle_gamma   90.00
#
_symmetry.space_group_name_H-M   'P 1'
#
loop_
_entity.id
_entity.type
_entity.pdbx_description
1 polymer ?
#
loop_
_entity_poly.entity_id
_entity_poly.type
_entity_poly.pdbx_seq_one_letter_code
_entity_poly.pdbx_strand_id
1 'polypeptide(L)'
;MGENKSSISRARSYKELSEFWDSHGLSEYWDRLQPAEFEVDIQSEASYFPLEASLSAELRSIARKRGVSPEVLLNLWVQEKVRKVTK
;
A
#
# COMPACT_ATOMS: atom_id res chain seq x y z
N MET A 1 -28.40 27.00 -16.52
CA MET A 1 -27.54 25.85 -16.16
C MET A 1 -26.24 26.43 -15.62
N GLY A 2 -26.05 26.35 -14.31
CA GLY A 2 -25.15 27.22 -13.55
C GLY A 2 -23.66 26.97 -13.78
N GLU A 3 -22.90 28.05 -13.83
CA GLU A 3 -21.45 28.08 -13.94
C GLU A 3 -20.79 27.54 -12.66
N ASN A 4 -20.52 26.24 -12.63
CA ASN A 4 -19.49 25.68 -11.75
C ASN A 4 -18.30 25.26 -12.60
N LYS A 5 -17.62 26.27 -13.16
CA LYS A 5 -16.28 26.10 -13.76
C LYS A 5 -15.32 26.02 -12.57
N SER A 6 -14.65 24.89 -12.42
CA SER A 6 -13.57 24.65 -11.44
C SER A 6 -12.86 25.94 -10.96
N SER A 7 -12.80 26.16 -9.64
CA SER A 7 -12.39 27.45 -9.04
C SER A 7 -10.94 27.85 -9.36
N ILE A 8 -10.04 26.87 -9.47
CA ILE A 8 -8.61 27.10 -9.70
C ILE A 8 -8.29 27.08 -11.20
N SER A 9 -8.63 26.01 -11.92
CA SER A 9 -8.27 25.84 -13.33
C SER A 9 -9.19 26.57 -14.31
N ARG A 10 -10.37 27.04 -13.86
CA ARG A 10 -11.40 27.70 -14.69
C ARG A 10 -11.84 26.91 -15.92
N ALA A 11 -11.54 25.61 -15.94
CA ALA A 11 -11.80 24.74 -17.06
C ALA A 11 -13.30 24.65 -17.36
N ARG A 12 -13.63 24.60 -18.65
CA ARG A 12 -15.00 24.53 -19.18
C ARG A 12 -15.39 23.11 -19.59
N SER A 13 -14.46 22.16 -19.55
CA SER A 13 -14.68 20.75 -19.80
C SER A 13 -13.80 19.87 -18.90
N TYR A 14 -14.17 18.60 -18.72
CA TYR A 14 -13.34 17.64 -17.99
C TYR A 14 -11.98 17.40 -18.65
N LYS A 15 -11.92 17.47 -19.99
CA LYS A 15 -10.66 17.33 -20.73
C LYS A 15 -9.71 18.48 -20.42
N GLU A 16 -10.20 19.71 -20.50
CA GLU A 16 -9.43 20.92 -20.17
C GLU A 16 -9.01 20.94 -18.69
N LEU A 17 -9.84 20.41 -17.79
CA LEU A 17 -9.51 20.25 -16.37
C LEU A 17 -8.34 19.28 -16.17
N SER A 18 -8.36 18.14 -16.87
CA SER A 18 -7.26 17.16 -16.85
C SER A 18 -5.96 17.76 -17.39
N GLU A 19 -6.02 18.39 -18.57
CA GLU A 19 -4.84 19.00 -19.21
C GLU A 19 -4.19 20.09 -18.33
N PHE A 20 -4.99 20.84 -17.57
CA PHE A 20 -4.47 21.80 -16.61
C PHE A 20 -3.69 21.12 -15.48
N TRP A 21 -4.26 20.08 -14.84
CA TRP A 21 -3.64 19.41 -13.71
C TRP A 21 -2.51 18.44 -14.09
N ASP A 22 -2.42 18.02 -15.36
CA ASP A 22 -1.26 17.27 -15.88
C ASP A 22 0.02 18.11 -15.88
N SER A 23 -0.11 19.45 -15.93
CA SER A 23 1.02 20.40 -15.99
C SER A 23 1.22 21.23 -14.72
N HIS A 24 0.27 21.20 -13.76
CA HIS A 24 0.33 21.99 -12.54
C HIS A 24 0.25 21.12 -11.29
N GLY A 25 1.14 21.35 -10.33
CA GLY A 25 1.10 20.65 -9.04
C GLY A 25 0.04 21.20 -8.10
N LEU A 26 -0.62 20.34 -7.32
CA LEU A 26 -1.52 20.78 -6.23
C LEU A 26 -0.80 21.64 -5.19
N SER A 27 0.50 21.41 -4.97
CA SER A 27 1.33 22.16 -4.04
C SER A 27 1.43 23.65 -4.39
N GLU A 28 1.35 24.02 -5.67
CA GLU A 28 1.39 25.42 -6.14
C GLU A 28 0.17 26.22 -5.67
N TYR A 29 -0.90 25.53 -5.26
CA TYR A 29 -2.18 26.13 -4.87
C TYR A 29 -2.56 25.78 -3.43
N TRP A 30 -1.62 25.32 -2.61
CA TRP A 30 -1.89 24.81 -1.26
C TRP A 30 -2.74 25.75 -0.38
N ASP A 31 -2.47 27.06 -0.44
CA ASP A 31 -3.20 28.11 0.30
C ASP A 31 -4.64 28.35 -0.20
N ARG A 32 -5.00 27.78 -1.35
CA ARG A 32 -6.33 27.90 -1.98
C ARG A 32 -7.11 26.58 -1.95
N LEU A 33 -6.47 25.49 -1.53
CA LEU A 33 -7.10 24.19 -1.37
C LEU A 33 -7.81 24.12 -0.02
N GLN A 34 -8.89 23.36 0.03
CA GLN A 34 -9.56 23.03 1.28
C GLN A 34 -9.07 21.67 1.77
N PRO A 35 -8.89 21.48 3.09
CA PRO A 35 -8.59 20.16 3.64
C PRO A 35 -9.68 19.16 3.24
N ALA A 36 -9.26 18.00 2.72
CA ALA A 36 -10.14 16.88 2.47
C ALA A 36 -9.96 15.87 3.60
N GLU A 37 -11.05 15.54 4.29
CA GLU A 37 -11.08 14.43 5.25
C GLU A 37 -11.50 13.16 4.52
N PHE A 38 -10.68 12.11 4.64
CA PHE A 38 -10.97 10.80 4.09
C PHE A 38 -10.39 9.73 5.00
N GLU A 39 -11.10 8.61 5.13
CA GLU A 39 -10.63 7.45 5.85
C GLU A 39 -9.91 6.52 4.88
N VAL A 40 -8.69 6.12 5.24
CA VAL A 40 -7.94 5.10 4.50
C VAL A 40 -7.80 3.89 5.40
N ASP A 41 -8.31 2.76 4.93
CA ASP A 41 -8.07 1.47 5.55
C ASP A 41 -6.92 0.76 4.84
N ILE A 42 -5.71 0.93 5.36
CA ILE A 42 -4.52 0.22 4.85
C ILE A 42 -4.49 -1.17 5.50
N GLN A 43 -5.22 -2.10 4.92
CA GLN A 43 -5.20 -3.50 5.33
C GLN A 43 -3.86 -4.15 4.95
N SER A 44 -3.17 -4.77 5.90
CA SER A 44 -2.05 -5.66 5.61
C SER A 44 -2.58 -6.93 4.96
N GLU A 45 -2.19 -7.21 3.72
CA GLU A 45 -2.56 -8.44 3.03
C GLU A 45 -1.76 -9.62 3.59
N ALA A 46 -2.46 -10.63 4.11
CA ALA A 46 -1.86 -11.85 4.64
C ALA A 46 -2.34 -13.07 3.86
N SER A 47 -1.39 -13.77 3.24
CA SER A 47 -1.65 -15.05 2.56
C SER A 47 -1.35 -16.21 3.51
N TYR A 48 -2.34 -17.04 3.80
CA TYR A 48 -2.20 -18.20 4.66
C TYR A 48 -1.92 -19.46 3.83
N PHE A 49 -0.84 -20.15 4.18
CA PHE A 49 -0.45 -21.41 3.55
C PHE A 49 -0.56 -22.57 4.56
N PRO A 50 -1.20 -23.69 4.21
CA PRO A 50 -1.23 -24.85 5.07
C PRO A 50 0.17 -25.46 5.20
N LEU A 51 0.52 -25.91 6.40
CA LEU A 51 1.74 -26.64 6.70
C LEU A 51 1.40 -27.99 7.35
N GLU A 52 2.18 -29.00 7.03
CA GLU A 52 2.18 -30.29 7.73
C GLU A 52 2.29 -30.09 9.25
N ALA A 53 1.54 -30.87 10.03
CA ALA A 53 1.46 -30.70 11.48
C ALA A 53 2.80 -30.92 12.17
N SER A 54 3.58 -31.90 11.70
CA SER A 54 4.94 -32.19 12.17
C SER A 54 5.89 -31.02 11.91
N LEU A 55 5.88 -30.49 10.69
CA LEU A 55 6.69 -29.34 10.30
C LEU A 55 6.34 -28.09 11.11
N SER A 56 5.06 -27.85 11.34
CA SER A 56 4.57 -26.74 12.18
C SER A 56 5.08 -26.86 13.63
N ALA A 57 5.10 -28.07 14.18
CA ALA A 57 5.63 -28.33 15.52
C ALA A 57 7.14 -28.07 15.60
N GLU A 58 7.91 -28.52 14.61
CA GLU A 58 9.35 -28.27 14.52
C GLU A 58 9.66 -26.78 14.38
N LEU A 59 8.95 -26.08 13.49
CA LEU A 59 9.08 -24.64 13.28
C LEU A 59 8.86 -23.87 14.60
N ARG A 60 7.82 -24.22 15.36
CA ARG A 60 7.54 -23.62 16.67
C ARG A 60 8.67 -23.86 17.68
N SER A 61 9.24 -25.06 17.70
CA SER A 61 10.37 -25.40 18.57
C SER A 61 11.60 -24.55 18.24
N ILE A 62 11.91 -24.40 16.94
CA ILE A 62 13.05 -23.60 16.48
C ILE A 62 12.82 -22.11 16.76
N ALA A 63 11.63 -21.60 16.47
CA ALA A 63 11.25 -20.21 16.71
C ALA A 63 11.39 -19.84 18.20
N ARG A 64 10.89 -20.70 19.09
CA ARG A 64 11.03 -20.55 20.55
C ARG A 64 12.49 -20.50 20.98
N LYS A 65 13.35 -21.42 20.47
CA LYS A 65 14.78 -21.42 20.78
C LYS A 65 15.49 -20.15 20.30
N ARG A 66 14.99 -19.51 19.25
CA ARG A 66 15.52 -18.26 18.67
C ARG A 66 14.88 -17.00 19.25
N GLY A 67 13.88 -17.11 20.13
CA GLY A 67 13.18 -15.97 20.71
C GLY A 67 12.32 -15.18 19.73
N VAL A 68 11.89 -15.79 18.61
CA VAL A 68 11.05 -15.16 17.59
C VAL A 68 9.73 -15.91 17.41
N SER A 69 8.73 -15.29 16.77
CA SER A 69 7.49 -15.99 16.44
C SER A 69 7.71 -16.98 15.27
N PRO A 70 6.92 -18.06 15.19
CA PRO A 70 6.97 -19.00 14.06
C PRO A 70 6.72 -18.32 12.72
N GLU A 71 5.83 -17.32 12.68
CA GLU A 71 5.52 -16.53 11.50
C GLU A 71 6.72 -15.72 11.01
N VAL A 72 7.39 -15.00 11.91
CA VAL A 72 8.60 -14.23 11.57
C VAL A 72 9.68 -15.15 11.03
N LEU A 73 9.90 -16.30 11.69
CA LEU A 73 10.89 -17.27 11.24
C LEU A 73 10.57 -17.83 9.85
N LEU A 74 9.30 -18.17 9.61
CA LEU A 74 8.85 -18.70 8.33
C LEU A 74 9.02 -17.68 7.20
N ASN A 75 8.59 -16.43 7.42
CA ASN A 75 8.72 -15.37 6.44
C ASN A 75 10.18 -15.11 6.06
N LEU A 76 11.09 -15.08 7.04
CA LEU A 76 12.53 -14.92 6.78
C LEU A 76 13.10 -16.07 5.92
N TRP A 77 12.73 -17.31 6.21
CA TRP A 77 13.18 -18.47 5.44
C TRP A 77 12.62 -18.48 4.02
N VAL A 78 11.32 -18.20 3.85
CA VAL A 78 10.69 -18.10 2.53
C VAL A 78 11.37 -17.01 1.71
N GLN A 79 11.59 -15.83 2.29
CA GLN A 79 12.28 -14.72 1.62
C GLN A 79 13.71 -15.11 1.18
N GLU A 80 14.47 -15.80 2.04
CA GLU A 80 15.80 -16.29 1.68
C GLU A 80 15.76 -17.26 0.50
N LYS A 81 14.81 -18.19 0.50
CA LYS A 81 14.67 -19.20 -0.56
C LYS A 81 14.21 -18.60 -1.88
N VAL A 82 13.23 -17.71 -1.87
CA VAL A 82 12.75 -17.00 -3.06
C VAL A 82 13.90 -16.22 -3.71
N ARG A 83 14.68 -15.46 -2.92
CA ARG A 83 15.84 -14.70 -3.43
C ARG A 83 16.91 -15.57 -4.08
N LYS A 84 17.03 -16.84 -3.69
CA LYS A 84 17.98 -17.79 -4.28
C LYS A 84 17.48 -18.38 -5.60
N VAL A 85 16.16 -18.50 -5.78
CA VAL A 85 15.56 -19.05 -7.00
C VAL A 85 15.42 -17.99 -8.09
N THR A 86 15.24 -16.72 -7.72
CA THR A 86 15.12 -15.60 -8.66
C THR A 86 16.48 -15.03 -9.10
N LYS A 87 17.59 -15.62 -8.65
CA LYS A 87 18.95 -15.31 -9.11
C LYS A 87 19.40 -16.32 -10.14
#